data_AF-A0A6A6JUM3-F1
#
_entry.id   AF-A0A6A6JUM3-F1
#
_cell.length_a   1.000
_cell.length_b   1.000
_cell.length_c   1.000
_cell.angle_alpha   90.00
_cell.angle_beta   90.00
_cell.angle_gamma   90.00
#
_symmetry.space_group_name_H-M   'P 1'
#
loop_
_entity.id
_entity.type
_entity.pdbx_description
1 polymer ?
#
loop_
_entity_poly.entity_id
_entity_poly.type
_entity_poly.pdbx_seq_one_letter_code
_entity_poly.pdbx_strand_id
1 'polypeptide(L)' 'QLSHTIHAISAQKQILQHENERLQEALLNEKKRRQRGKALLLKAPEDWHGGAVFWSPTKVQDARERQAQKDADEKALQLQ' A
#
# COMPACT_ATOMS: atom_id res chain seq x y z
N GLN A 1 13.16 -39.27 -23.16
CA GLN A 1 11.86 -38.62 -22.85
C GLN A 1 11.89 -37.83 -21.55
N LEU A 2 12.47 -38.36 -20.44
CA LEU A 2 12.55 -37.67 -19.14
C LEU A 2 13.34 -36.34 -19.14
N SER A 3 14.46 -36.24 -19.87
CA SER A 3 15.23 -34.99 -19.93
C SER A 3 14.41 -33.84 -20.53
N HIS A 4 13.68 -34.09 -21.63
CA HIS A 4 12.81 -33.07 -22.23
C HIS A 4 11.70 -32.61 -21.29
N THR A 5 11.09 -33.52 -20.52
CA THR A 5 10.05 -33.15 -19.56
C THR A 5 10.61 -32.35 -18.39
N ILE A 6 11.81 -32.69 -17.89
CA ILE A 6 12.50 -31.89 -16.86
C ILE A 6 12.80 -30.47 -17.36
N HIS A 7 13.32 -30.33 -18.58
CA HIS A 7 13.59 -29.02 -19.17
C HIS A 7 12.30 -28.20 -19.35
N ALA A 8 11.22 -28.83 -19.83
CA ALA A 8 9.92 -28.17 -19.97
C ALA A 8 9.37 -27.69 -18.63
N ILE A 9 9.42 -28.52 -17.58
CA ILE A 9 8.98 -28.15 -16.23
C ILE A 9 9.83 -27.01 -15.66
N SER A 10 11.15 -27.06 -15.86
CA SER A 10 12.05 -26.01 -15.40
C SER A 10 11.71 -24.65 -16.03
N ALA A 11 11.45 -24.63 -17.34
CA ALA A 11 11.05 -23.42 -18.06
C ALA A 11 9.69 -22.90 -17.55
N GLN A 12 8.70 -23.79 -17.39
CA GLN A 12 7.39 -23.41 -16.85
C GLN A 12 7.48 -22.82 -15.44
N LYS A 13 8.31 -23.42 -14.57
CA LYS A 13 8.53 -22.91 -13.21
C LYS A 13 9.12 -21.49 -13.22
N GLN A 14 10.10 -21.24 -14.07
CA GLN A 14 10.70 -19.90 -14.20
C GLN A 14 9.68 -18.87 -14.66
N ILE A 15 8.85 -19.21 -15.65
CA ILE A 15 7.78 -18.32 -16.12
C ILE A 15 6.81 -18.00 -14.99
N LEU A 16 6.31 -19.02 -14.29
CA LEU A 16 5.37 -18.84 -13.18
C LEU A 16 5.96 -18.01 -12.04
N GLN A 17 7.25 -18.19 -11.75
CA GLN A 17 7.93 -17.42 -10.72
C GLN A 17 7.99 -15.93 -11.09
N HIS A 18 8.39 -15.62 -12.33
CA HIS A 18 8.41 -14.24 -12.81
C HIS A 18 7.02 -13.60 -12.90
N GLU A 19 6.00 -14.36 -13.28
CA GLU A 19 4.62 -13.88 -13.25
C GLU A 19 4.18 -13.54 -11.82
N ASN A 20 4.51 -14.39 -10.85
CA ASN A 20 4.19 -14.13 -9.44
C ASN A 20 4.87 -12.86 -8.93
N GLU A 21 6.17 -12.70 -9.21
CA GLU A 21 6.95 -11.51 -8.86
C GLU A 21 6.31 -10.24 -9.45
N ARG A 22 5.97 -10.26 -10.75
CA ARG A 22 5.32 -9.12 -11.42
C ARG A 22 3.93 -8.81 -10.87
N LEU A 23 3.14 -9.83 -10.52
CA LEU A 23 1.83 -9.64 -9.91
C LEU A 23 1.95 -8.99 -8.52
N GLN A 24 2.93 -9.41 -7.73
CA GLN A 24 3.23 -8.80 -6.43
C GLN A 24 3.63 -7.33 -6.60
N GLU A 25 4.51 -7.02 -7.55
CA GLU A 25 4.91 -5.65 -7.87
C GLU A 25 3.73 -4.79 -8.33
N ALA A 26 2.90 -5.31 -9.24
CA ALA A 26 1.71 -4.63 -9.73
C ALA A 26 0.74 -4.30 -8.59
N LEU A 27 0.54 -5.24 -7.66
CA LEU A 27 -0.30 -5.06 -6.49
C LEU A 27 0.26 -4.00 -5.52
N LEU A 28 1.58 -3.97 -5.31
CA LEU A 28 2.24 -2.92 -4.52
C LEU A 28 2.10 -1.55 -5.18
N ASN A 29 2.31 -1.47 -6.49
CA ASN A 29 2.18 -0.23 -7.25
C ASN A 29 0.75 0.30 -7.23
N GLU A 30 -0.25 -0.58 -7.37
CA GLU A 30 -1.65 -0.21 -7.26
C GLU A 30 -2.00 0.31 -5.86
N LYS A 31 -1.52 -0.34 -4.80
CA LYS A 31 -1.69 0.13 -3.42
C LYS A 31 -1.08 1.52 -3.23
N LYS A 32 0.14 1.75 -3.71
CA LYS A 32 0.80 3.07 -3.68
C LYS A 32 0.01 4.12 -4.48
N ARG A 33 -0.50 3.76 -5.66
CA ARG A 33 -1.33 4.65 -6.49
C ARG A 33 -2.59 5.07 -5.76
N ARG A 34 -3.30 4.13 -5.12
CA ARG A 34 -4.50 4.41 -4.32
C ARG A 34 -4.20 5.29 -3.11
N GLN A 35 -3.04 5.15 -2.49
CA GLN A 35 -2.60 6.01 -1.38
C GLN A 35 -2.26 7.43 -1.83
N ARG A 36 -1.67 7.62 -3.02
CA ARG A 36 -1.25 8.94 -3.53
C ARG A 36 -2.39 9.97 -3.63
N GLY A 37 -3.61 9.51 -3.92
CA GLY A 37 -4.79 10.37 -4.00
C GLY A 37 -5.46 10.67 -2.66
N LYS A 38 -5.10 9.97 -1.59
CA LYS A 38 -5.67 10.19 -0.25
C LYS A 38 -4.85 11.27 0.45
N ALA A 39 -5.44 12.45 0.62
CA ALA A 39 -4.85 13.51 1.42
C ALA A 39 -4.64 13.02 2.87
N LEU A 40 -3.49 13.34 3.45
CA LEU A 40 -3.25 13.06 4.86
C LEU A 40 -4.27 13.83 5.70
N LEU A 41 -4.96 13.14 6.62
CA LEU A 41 -5.98 13.75 7.49
C LEU A 41 -5.32 14.63 8.57
N LEU A 42 -4.86 15.80 8.16
CA LEU A 42 -4.37 16.85 9.05
C LEU A 42 -5.59 17.57 9.66
N LYS A 43 -5.73 17.51 10.98
CA LYS A 43 -6.80 18.20 11.71
C LYS A 43 -6.37 19.63 12.02
N ALA A 44 -7.08 20.61 11.47
CA ALA A 44 -6.86 22.02 11.81
C ALA A 44 -6.95 22.26 13.34
N PRO A 45 -6.18 23.22 13.89
CA PRO A 45 -6.37 23.68 15.27
C PRO A 45 -7.80 24.17 15.52
N GLU A 46 -8.29 24.04 16.75
CA GLU A 46 -9.66 24.45 17.13
C GLU A 46 -9.89 25.97 16.92
N ASP A 47 -8.88 26.81 17.17
CA ASP A 47 -8.93 28.27 17.01
C ASP A 47 -8.40 28.76 15.64
N TRP A 48 -8.68 28.02 14.55
CA TRP A 48 -8.23 28.42 13.22
C TRP A 48 -9.21 29.41 12.57
N HIS A 49 -8.78 30.67 12.40
CA HIS A 49 -9.59 31.76 11.85
C HIS A 49 -9.30 32.08 10.37
N GLY A 50 -8.74 31.13 9.63
CA GLY A 50 -8.34 31.31 8.22
C GLY A 50 -6.85 31.61 8.07
N GLY A 51 -6.23 31.08 7.01
CA GLY A 51 -4.81 31.28 6.67
C GLY A 51 -4.02 29.98 6.49
N ALA A 52 -2.79 30.08 6.01
CA ALA A 52 -1.92 28.92 5.82
C ALA A 52 -1.55 28.28 7.18
N VAL A 53 -1.71 26.96 7.31
CA VAL A 53 -1.32 26.21 8.50
C VAL A 53 0.03 25.55 8.28
N PHE A 54 1.00 25.86 9.14
CA PHE A 54 2.28 25.15 9.17
C PHE A 54 2.15 23.84 9.97
N TRP A 55 2.60 22.74 9.36
CA TRP A 55 2.60 21.42 9.97
C TRP A 55 4.03 21.00 10.30
N SER A 56 4.34 20.84 11.59
CA SER A 56 5.61 20.29 12.02
C SER A 56 5.72 18.80 11.64
N PRO A 57 6.94 18.25 11.50
CA PRO A 57 7.15 16.83 11.23
C PRO A 57 6.39 15.91 12.20
N THR A 58 6.35 16.26 13.49
CA THR A 58 5.60 15.52 14.51
C THR A 58 4.10 15.47 14.21
N LYS A 59 3.47 16.61 13.87
CA LYS A 59 2.02 16.63 13.54
C LYS A 59 1.69 15.82 12.29
N VAL A 60 2.61 15.78 11.33
CA VAL A 60 2.50 14.93 10.13
C VAL A 60 2.57 13.46 10.51
N GLN A 61 3.47 13.08 11.43
CA GLN A 61 3.59 11.71 11.93
C GLN A 61 2.33 11.26 12.67
N ASP A 62 1.80 12.08 13.59
CA ASP A 62 0.55 11.78 14.32
C ASP A 62 -0.63 11.56 13.35
N ALA A 63 -0.69 12.33 12.26
CA ALA A 63 -1.72 12.18 11.25
C ALA A 63 -1.58 10.87 10.45
N ARG A 64 -0.35 10.42 10.21
CA ARG A 64 -0.09 9.11 9.57
C ARG A 64 -0.51 7.96 10.47
N GLU A 65 -0.18 8.03 11.76
CA GLU A 65 -0.55 7.00 12.75
C GLU A 65 -2.07 6.87 12.89
N ARG A 66 -2.78 8.00 12.97
CA ARG A 66 -4.26 8.02 12.97
C ARG A 66 -4.84 7.40 11.70
N GLN A 67 -4.25 7.66 10.54
CA GLN A 67 -4.71 7.05 9.29
C GLN A 67 -4.45 5.54 9.28
N ALA A 68 -3.28 5.09 9.75
CA ALA A 68 -2.93 3.68 9.84
C ALA A 68 -3.88 2.90 10.75
N GLN A 69 -4.28 3.49 11.89
CA GLN A 69 -5.28 2.89 12.78
C GLN A 69 -6.63 2.73 12.10
N LYS A 70 -7.14 3.78 11.45
CA LYS A 70 -8.41 3.71 10.70
C LYS A 70 -8.38 2.64 9.59
N ASP A 71 -7.30 2.58 8.83
CA ASP A 71 -7.13 1.58 7.78
C ASP A 71 -7.06 0.15 8.35
N ALA A 72 -6.55 -0.03 9.56
CA ALA A 72 -6.53 -1.32 10.25
C ALA A 72 -7.92 -1.71 10.76
N ASP A 73 -8.66 -0.77 11.36
CA ASP A 73 -10.02 -0.98 11.84
C ASP A 73 -10.97 -1.31 10.68
N GLU A 74 -10.87 -0.61 9.54
CA GLU A 74 -11.67 -0.88 8.35
C GLU A 74 -11.39 -2.29 7.78
N LYS A 75 -10.13 -2.74 7.78
CA LYS A 75 -9.78 -4.10 7.38
C LYS A 75 -10.32 -5.15 8.33
N ALA A 76 -10.28 -4.90 9.64
CA ALA A 76 -10.82 -5.81 10.63
C ALA A 76 -12.34 -5.98 10.45
N LEU A 77 -13.06 -4.89 10.15
CA LEU A 77 -14.49 -4.91 9.87
C LEU A 77 -14.83 -5.66 8.56
N GLN A 78 -14.02 -5.54 7.51
CA GLN A 78 -14.22 -6.26 6.25
C GLN A 78 -13.98 -7.78 6.36
N LEU A 79 -13.26 -8.23 7.39
CA LEU A 79 -12.96 -9.65 7.63
C LEU A 79 -13.96 -10.32 8.58
N GLN A 80 -14.92 -9.56 9.12
CA GLN A 80 -15.97 -10.03 10.03
C GLN A 80 -17.26 -10.34 9.26
#